data_AF-A0A933HF02-F1
#
_entry.id   AF-A0A933HF02-F1
#
_cell.length_a   1.000
_cell.length_b   1.000
_cell.length_c   1.000
_cell.angle_alpha   90.00
_cell.angle_beta   90.00
_cell.angle_gamma   90.00
#
_symmetry.space_group_name_H-M   'P 1'
#
loop_
_entity.id
_entity.type
_entity.pdbx_description
1 polymer ?
#
loop_
_entity_poly.entity_id
_entity_poly.type
_entity_poly.pdbx_seq_one_letter_code
_entity_poly.pdbx_strand_id
1 'polypeptide(L)'
;MTADKAKVGEKYLTKKGIPITVVGAKGDRIVVKLENTDRQIGIPKNSELKPYDEKAISNVGRILMKANGKGKKGGNAKAKKEGSLASIIDPLLFEGKHTVKEIAAELAKKAVEAAKGKDLEANVRARMVSYTRKGWQVVKDDKKRVKVVQKKG
;
A
#
# COMPACT_ATOMS: atom_id res chain seq x y z
N MET A 1 -23.82 -10.37 -16.87
CA MET A 1 -24.65 -9.28 -16.32
C MET A 1 -24.14 -7.95 -16.85
N THR A 2 -24.98 -6.93 -17.01
CA THR A 2 -24.53 -5.58 -17.43
C THR A 2 -24.05 -4.77 -16.23
N ALA A 3 -23.13 -3.83 -16.45
CA ALA A 3 -22.58 -2.98 -15.40
C ALA A 3 -23.65 -2.11 -14.71
N ASP A 4 -24.74 -1.79 -15.42
CA ASP A 4 -25.91 -1.08 -14.86
C ASP A 4 -26.68 -1.89 -13.81
N LYS A 5 -26.72 -3.22 -13.95
CA LYS A 5 -27.37 -4.13 -12.98
C LYS A 5 -26.43 -4.56 -11.84
N ALA A 6 -25.22 -4.02 -11.80
CA ALA A 6 -24.21 -4.41 -10.82
C ALA A 6 -24.40 -3.62 -9.52
N LYS A 7 -24.36 -4.32 -8.39
CA LYS A 7 -24.50 -3.68 -7.08
C LYS A 7 -23.24 -2.90 -6.73
N VAL A 8 -23.43 -1.66 -6.29
CA VAL A 8 -22.35 -0.84 -5.75
C VAL A 8 -21.79 -1.51 -4.50
N GLY A 9 -20.46 -1.62 -4.43
CA GLY A 9 -19.74 -2.33 -3.37
C GLY A 9 -19.47 -3.80 -3.66
N GLU A 10 -20.06 -4.40 -4.69
CA GLU A 10 -19.79 -5.79 -5.07
C GLU A 10 -18.64 -5.93 -6.06
N LYS A 11 -17.98 -7.10 -5.99
CA LYS A 11 -16.88 -7.49 -6.86
C LYS A 11 -17.40 -8.27 -8.05
N TYR A 12 -16.88 -7.90 -9.21
CA TYR A 12 -17.19 -8.52 -10.49
C TYR A 12 -15.92 -8.75 -11.30
N LEU A 13 -16.02 -9.56 -12.34
CA LEU A 13 -14.99 -9.75 -13.35
C LEU A 13 -15.44 -9.08 -14.65
N THR A 14 -14.55 -8.34 -15.28
CA THR A 14 -14.77 -7.91 -16.67
C THR A 14 -14.75 -9.12 -17.61
N LYS A 15 -15.24 -8.95 -18.85
CA LYS A 15 -15.13 -9.95 -19.92
C LYS A 15 -13.70 -10.51 -20.11
N LYS A 16 -12.67 -9.70 -19.81
CA LYS A 16 -11.26 -10.06 -19.88
C LYS A 16 -10.73 -10.80 -18.64
N GLY A 17 -11.60 -11.15 -17.68
CA GLY A 17 -11.23 -11.82 -16.43
C GLY A 17 -10.46 -10.92 -15.46
N ILE A 18 -10.62 -9.58 -15.57
CA ILE A 18 -10.00 -8.61 -14.67
C ILE A 18 -10.97 -8.33 -13.52
N PRO A 19 -10.56 -8.53 -12.26
CA PRO A 19 -11.40 -8.25 -11.10
C PRO A 19 -11.56 -6.75 -10.89
N ILE A 20 -12.80 -6.33 -10.71
CA ILE A 20 -13.22 -4.96 -10.49
C ILE A 20 -14.24 -4.90 -9.35
N THR A 21 -14.27 -3.79 -8.62
CA THR A 21 -15.26 -3.49 -7.59
C THR A 21 -16.08 -2.30 -8.07
N VAL A 22 -17.41 -2.40 -8.07
CA VAL A 22 -18.26 -1.27 -8.48
C VAL A 22 -18.26 -0.25 -7.34
N VAL A 23 -17.84 0.99 -7.61
CA VAL A 23 -17.76 2.06 -6.59
C VAL A 23 -18.97 2.98 -6.66
N GLY A 24 -19.58 3.10 -7.83
CA GLY A 24 -20.79 3.89 -8.03
C GLY A 24 -21.07 4.16 -9.50
N ALA A 25 -22.15 4.87 -9.77
CA ALA A 25 -22.45 5.40 -11.10
C ALA A 25 -22.17 6.92 -11.11
N LYS A 26 -21.47 7.41 -12.13
CA LYS A 26 -21.28 8.85 -12.38
C LYS A 26 -21.84 9.18 -13.75
N GLY A 27 -23.09 9.62 -13.78
CA GLY A 27 -23.83 9.93 -15.01
C GLY A 27 -24.06 8.69 -15.87
N ASP A 28 -23.50 8.70 -17.09
CA ASP A 28 -23.64 7.61 -18.07
C ASP A 28 -22.57 6.51 -17.96
N ARG A 29 -21.65 6.62 -16.97
CA ARG A 29 -20.58 5.65 -16.74
C ARG A 29 -20.65 5.06 -15.34
N ILE A 30 -20.39 3.76 -15.23
CA ILE A 30 -20.19 3.07 -13.96
C ILE A 30 -18.73 3.21 -13.56
N VAL A 31 -18.47 3.83 -12.41
CA VAL A 31 -17.15 3.93 -11.83
C VAL A 31 -16.82 2.61 -11.16
N VAL A 32 -15.81 1.93 -11.68
CA VAL A 32 -15.31 0.68 -11.14
C VAL A 32 -13.88 0.86 -10.69
N LYS A 33 -13.57 0.33 -9.52
CA LYS A 33 -12.22 0.23 -9.00
C LYS A 33 -11.61 -1.07 -9.47
N LEU A 34 -10.54 -0.97 -10.24
CA LEU A 34 -9.74 -2.10 -10.66
C LEU A 34 -9.03 -2.71 -9.45
N GLU A 35 -9.30 -3.97 -9.13
CA GLU A 35 -8.66 -4.64 -7.99
C GLU A 35 -7.15 -4.83 -8.25
N ASN A 36 -6.73 -4.92 -9.51
CA ASN A 36 -5.32 -5.10 -9.87
C ASN A 36 -4.46 -3.84 -9.69
N THR A 37 -5.02 -2.63 -9.89
CA THR A 37 -4.25 -1.37 -9.95
C THR A 37 -4.72 -0.34 -8.94
N ASP A 38 -5.77 -0.63 -8.17
CA ASP A 38 -6.48 0.31 -7.29
C ASP A 38 -6.97 1.59 -7.98
N ARG A 39 -6.90 1.65 -9.32
CA ARG A 39 -7.36 2.77 -10.12
C ARG A 39 -8.87 2.68 -10.32
N GLN A 40 -9.51 3.84 -10.28
CA GLN A 40 -10.91 3.96 -10.67
C GLN A 40 -10.98 4.29 -12.15
N ILE A 41 -11.79 3.53 -12.88
CA ILE A 41 -12.08 3.78 -14.29
C ILE A 41 -13.60 3.86 -14.48
N GLY A 42 -14.05 4.74 -15.35
CA GLY A 42 -15.44 4.79 -15.78
C GLY A 42 -15.66 3.82 -16.93
N ILE A 43 -16.40 2.74 -16.71
CA ILE A 43 -16.83 1.83 -17.78
C ILE A 43 -18.25 2.18 -18.25
N PRO A 44 -18.59 1.95 -19.53
CA PRO A 44 -19.95 2.11 -20.02
C PRO A 44 -20.93 1.19 -19.27
N LYS A 45 -22.18 1.66 -19.05
CA LYS A 45 -23.26 0.89 -18.41
C LYS A 45 -23.58 -0.44 -19.12
N ASN A 46 -23.38 -0.48 -20.43
CA ASN A 46 -23.58 -1.68 -21.26
C ASN A 46 -22.41 -2.66 -21.23
N SER A 47 -21.42 -2.46 -20.35
CA SER A 47 -20.28 -3.38 -20.24
C SER A 47 -20.72 -4.70 -19.60
N GLU A 48 -20.37 -5.82 -20.24
CA GLU A 48 -20.60 -7.15 -19.68
C GLU A 48 -19.66 -7.42 -18.49
N LEU A 49 -20.26 -7.56 -17.32
CA LEU A 49 -19.63 -8.05 -16.10
C LEU A 49 -20.03 -9.51 -15.85
N LYS A 50 -19.13 -10.25 -15.21
CA LYS A 50 -19.33 -11.60 -14.69
C LYS A 50 -19.25 -11.55 -13.16
N PRO A 51 -19.97 -12.42 -12.44
CA PRO A 51 -19.76 -12.57 -10.99
C PRO A 51 -18.30 -12.89 -10.70
N TYR A 52 -17.77 -12.36 -9.59
CA TYR A 52 -16.39 -12.62 -9.19
C TYR A 52 -16.20 -14.10 -8.87
N ASP A 53 -15.37 -14.78 -9.65
CA ASP A 53 -14.96 -16.16 -9.42
C ASP A 53 -13.44 -16.24 -9.50
N GLU A 54 -12.81 -16.63 -8.39
CA GLU A 54 -11.36 -16.75 -8.22
C GLU A 54 -10.73 -17.76 -9.20
N LYS A 55 -11.50 -18.76 -9.66
CA LYS A 55 -11.09 -19.75 -10.67
C LYS A 55 -11.21 -19.23 -12.10
N ALA A 56 -12.07 -18.24 -12.35
CA ALA A 56 -12.28 -17.63 -13.67
C ALA A 56 -11.35 -16.44 -13.96
N ILE A 57 -10.44 -16.12 -13.03
CA ILE A 57 -9.43 -15.08 -13.23
C ILE A 57 -8.44 -15.56 -14.29
N SER A 58 -8.37 -14.84 -15.40
CA SER A 58 -7.40 -15.09 -16.47
C SER A 58 -5.97 -15.13 -15.90
N ASN A 59 -5.10 -15.96 -16.49
CA ASN A 59 -3.67 -15.98 -16.15
C ASN A 59 -3.07 -14.56 -16.17
N VAL A 60 -3.50 -13.70 -17.08
CA VAL A 60 -3.08 -12.29 -17.14
C VAL A 60 -3.57 -11.51 -15.91
N GLY A 61 -4.81 -11.70 -15.48
CA GLY A 61 -5.36 -11.11 -14.26
C GLY A 61 -4.63 -11.60 -13.01
N ARG A 62 -4.26 -12.89 -12.97
CA ARG A 62 -3.49 -13.50 -11.88
C ARG A 62 -2.05 -12.97 -11.85
N ILE A 63 -1.41 -12.82 -13.00
CA ILE A 63 -0.08 -12.22 -13.15
C ILE A 63 -0.11 -10.76 -12.70
N LEU A 64 -1.11 -9.97 -13.11
CA LEU A 64 -1.25 -8.58 -12.70
C LEU A 64 -1.52 -8.44 -11.19
N MET A 65 -2.32 -9.33 -10.60
CA MET A 65 -2.50 -9.36 -9.13
C MET A 65 -1.21 -9.75 -8.41
N LYS A 66 -0.41 -10.67 -8.96
CA LYS A 66 0.87 -11.11 -8.37
C LYS A 66 1.96 -10.03 -8.51
N ALA A 67 2.04 -9.37 -9.66
CA ALA A 67 2.98 -8.28 -9.95
C ALA A 67 2.68 -7.03 -9.10
N ASN A 68 1.39 -6.73 -8.86
CA ASN A 68 0.97 -5.59 -8.04
C ASN A 68 0.79 -5.94 -6.55
N GLY A 69 1.31 -7.09 -6.10
CA GLY A 69 1.40 -7.43 -4.67
C GLY A 69 0.11 -7.91 -3.99
N LYS A 70 -0.99 -8.13 -4.72
CA LYS A 70 -2.26 -8.67 -4.18
C LYS A 70 -2.43 -10.18 -4.32
N GLY A 71 -1.49 -10.86 -4.98
CA GLY A 71 -1.52 -12.30 -5.22
C GLY A 71 -1.19 -13.19 -4.00
N LYS A 72 -1.01 -12.63 -2.81
CA LYS A 72 -0.88 -13.42 -1.58
C LYS A 72 -1.83 -12.87 -0.53
N LYS A 73 -2.76 -13.73 -0.08
CA LYS A 73 -3.18 -13.76 1.32
C LYS A 73 -1.91 -13.73 2.17
N GLY A 74 -1.56 -12.55 2.64
CA GLY A 74 -0.33 -12.28 3.35
C GLY A 74 -0.46 -10.93 4.02
N GLY A 75 -1.15 -10.91 5.16
CA GLY A 75 -1.13 -9.80 6.12
C GLY A 75 -1.73 -8.49 5.62
N ASN A 76 -3.03 -8.31 5.87
CA ASN A 76 -3.61 -7.07 6.34
C ASN A 76 -2.93 -5.78 5.82
N ALA A 77 -3.08 -5.48 4.53
CA ALA A 77 -2.83 -4.13 4.01
C ALA A 77 -3.92 -3.20 4.53
N LYS A 78 -3.88 -2.90 5.84
CA LYS A 78 -4.58 -1.75 6.41
C LYS A 78 -4.10 -0.55 5.61
N ALA A 79 -5.07 0.18 5.06
CA ALA A 79 -4.94 1.48 4.46
C ALA A 79 -3.84 2.31 5.14
N LYS A 80 -3.13 3.13 4.37
CA LYS A 80 -2.24 4.19 4.87
C LYS A 80 -2.95 4.92 6.01
N LYS A 81 -2.73 4.48 7.25
CA LYS A 81 -3.16 5.19 8.44
C LYS A 81 -2.20 6.35 8.56
N GLU A 82 -2.73 7.55 8.34
CA GLU A 82 -2.21 8.75 9.01
C GLU A 82 -2.02 8.35 10.49
N GLY A 83 -0.76 8.32 10.94
CA GLY A 83 -0.36 7.75 12.25
C GLY A 83 0.43 6.43 12.21
N SER A 84 0.79 5.90 11.04
CA SER A 84 1.75 4.79 10.96
C SER A 84 3.13 5.22 11.46
N LEU A 85 3.81 4.38 12.26
CA LEU A 85 5.15 4.63 12.80
C LEU A 85 6.14 5.07 11.71
N ALA A 86 5.99 4.53 10.49
CA ALA A 86 6.82 4.91 9.34
C ALA A 86 6.74 6.41 9.00
N SER A 87 5.55 7.02 9.07
CA SER A 87 5.36 8.44 8.78
C SER A 87 6.07 9.36 9.77
N ILE A 88 6.36 8.87 10.98
CA ILE A 88 7.08 9.61 12.02
C ILE A 88 8.58 9.29 11.96
N ILE A 89 8.94 8.04 11.63
CA ILE A 89 10.34 7.61 11.47
C ILE A 89 11.01 8.31 10.28
N ASP A 90 10.33 8.40 9.14
CA ASP A 90 10.93 8.84 7.87
C ASP A 90 11.51 10.27 7.95
N PRO A 91 10.79 11.29 8.49
CA PRO A 91 11.36 12.62 8.68
C PRO A 91 12.59 12.65 9.59
N LEU A 92 12.57 11.89 10.69
CA LEU A 92 13.67 11.85 11.66
C LEU A 92 14.93 11.20 11.07
N LEU A 93 14.74 10.17 10.23
CA LEU A 93 15.82 9.54 9.48
C LEU A 93 16.41 10.45 8.39
N PHE A 94 15.61 11.32 7.77
CA PHE A 94 16.13 12.28 6.78
C PHE A 94 16.87 13.45 7.40
N GLU A 95 16.42 13.88 8.59
CA GLU A 95 17.06 14.97 9.32
C GLU A 95 18.48 14.60 9.77
N GLY A 96 18.73 13.33 10.12
CA GLY A 96 20.08 12.85 10.42
C GLY A 96 20.65 13.31 11.77
N LYS A 97 19.83 13.95 12.61
CA LYS A 97 20.27 14.52 13.90
C LYS A 97 20.14 13.56 15.08
N HIS A 98 19.36 12.49 14.92
CA HIS A 98 19.01 11.58 16.00
C HIS A 98 19.67 10.21 15.83
N THR A 99 20.00 9.59 16.95
CA THR A 99 20.34 8.17 17.02
C THR A 99 19.08 7.31 16.94
N VAL A 100 19.25 6.01 16.63
CA VAL A 100 18.12 5.06 16.61
C VAL A 100 17.33 5.07 17.93
N LYS A 101 18.03 5.18 19.06
CA LYS A 101 17.43 5.24 20.39
C LYS A 101 16.61 6.52 20.61
N GLU A 102 17.12 7.66 20.17
CA GLU A 102 16.40 8.93 20.27
C GLU A 102 15.17 8.95 19.37
N ILE A 103 15.25 8.38 18.16
CA ILE A 103 14.10 8.21 17.27
C ILE A 103 13.05 7.30 17.93
N ALA A 104 13.47 6.21 18.57
CA ALA A 104 12.57 5.34 19.31
C ALA A 104 11.90 6.06 20.50
N ALA A 105 12.65 6.87 21.25
CA ALA A 105 12.10 7.67 22.34
C ALA A 105 11.11 8.74 21.83
N GLU A 106 11.41 9.39 20.71
CA GLU A 106 10.50 10.33 20.03
C GLU A 106 9.22 9.63 19.55
N LEU A 107 9.33 8.42 19.00
CA LEU A 107 8.18 7.61 18.59
C LEU A 107 7.31 7.22 19.77
N ALA A 108 7.91 6.87 20.91
CA ALA A 108 7.16 6.56 22.13
C ALA A 108 6.33 7.76 22.58
N LYS A 109 6.86 8.99 22.46
CA LYS A 109 6.16 10.24 22.80
C LYS A 109 5.06 10.61 21.79
N LYS A 110 5.37 10.55 20.49
CA LYS A 110 4.49 11.01 19.41
C LYS A 110 3.44 9.99 19.00
N ALA A 111 3.68 8.70 19.26
CA ALA A 111 2.88 7.59 18.76
C ALA A 111 2.58 6.56 19.86
N VAL A 112 2.23 7.03 21.06
CA VAL A 112 1.95 6.21 22.27
C VAL A 112 1.08 4.98 21.93
N GLU A 113 -0.05 5.21 21.24
CA GLU A 113 -0.99 4.16 20.83
C GLU A 113 -0.39 3.19 19.80
N ALA A 114 0.40 3.68 18.86
CA ALA A 114 1.02 2.86 17.81
C ALA A 114 2.27 2.11 18.30
N ALA A 115 2.89 2.59 19.38
CA ALA A 115 4.07 2.07 20.06
C ALA A 115 3.75 0.97 21.07
N LYS A 116 2.52 0.89 21.58
CA LYS A 116 2.11 -0.06 22.61
C LYS A 116 2.40 -1.51 22.18
N GLY A 117 3.23 -2.20 22.97
CA GLY A 117 3.60 -3.60 22.76
C GLY A 117 4.54 -3.85 21.56
N LYS A 118 5.19 -2.83 21.01
CA LYS A 118 6.12 -2.98 19.88
C LYS A 118 7.53 -2.52 20.23
N ASP A 119 8.50 -3.22 19.65
CA ASP A 119 9.89 -2.77 19.67
C ASP A 119 10.08 -1.63 18.66
N LEU A 120 10.17 -0.40 19.18
CA LEU A 120 10.33 0.81 18.37
C LEU A 120 11.70 0.87 17.70
N GLU A 121 12.76 0.41 18.36
CA GLU A 121 14.10 0.36 17.77
C GLU A 121 14.14 -0.61 16.59
N ALA A 122 13.50 -1.78 16.72
CA ALA A 122 13.36 -2.74 15.63
C ALA A 122 12.59 -2.14 14.44
N ASN A 123 11.53 -1.37 14.69
CA ASN A 123 10.80 -0.67 13.63
C ASN A 123 11.67 0.37 12.90
N VAL A 124 12.48 1.14 13.64
CA VAL A 124 13.43 2.09 13.05
C VAL A 124 14.47 1.35 12.18
N ARG A 125 15.04 0.25 12.68
CA ARG A 125 16.01 -0.58 11.92
C ARG A 125 15.38 -1.19 10.67
N ALA A 126 14.16 -1.72 10.79
CA ALA A 126 13.42 -2.25 9.64
C ALA A 126 13.18 -1.16 8.59
N ARG A 127 12.97 0.08 9.01
CA ARG A 127 12.81 1.21 8.11
C ARG A 127 14.12 1.58 7.41
N MET A 128 15.23 1.61 8.11
CA MET A 128 16.56 1.79 7.53
C MET A 128 16.85 0.75 6.44
N VAL A 129 16.63 -0.54 6.74
CA VAL A 129 16.81 -1.64 5.77
C VAL A 129 15.89 -1.48 4.56
N SER A 130 14.65 -1.01 4.77
CA SER A 130 13.71 -0.76 3.67
C SER A 130 14.21 0.32 2.71
N TYR A 131 14.89 1.36 3.21
CA TYR A 131 15.52 2.38 2.37
C TYR A 131 16.75 1.85 1.63
N THR A 132 17.59 1.06 2.30
CA THR A 132 18.72 0.39 1.64
C THR A 132 18.26 -0.48 0.47
N ARG A 133 17.18 -1.25 0.64
CA ARG A 133 16.59 -2.07 -0.43
C ARG A 133 16.03 -1.26 -1.60
N LYS A 134 15.71 0.01 -1.39
CA LYS A 134 15.26 0.94 -2.43
C LYS A 134 16.42 1.65 -3.14
N GLY A 135 17.66 1.31 -2.83
CA GLY A 135 18.86 1.95 -3.38
C GLY A 135 19.28 3.24 -2.68
N TRP A 136 18.70 3.54 -1.50
CA TRP A 136 19.11 4.69 -0.70
C TRP A 136 20.25 4.28 0.23
N GLN A 137 21.09 5.22 0.63
CA GLN A 137 22.21 4.99 1.53
C GLN A 137 21.86 5.42 2.94
N VAL A 138 22.20 4.58 3.91
CA VAL A 138 22.07 4.91 5.33
C VAL A 138 23.46 5.25 5.85
N VAL A 139 23.67 6.53 6.19
CA VAL A 139 24.93 7.06 6.72
C VAL A 139 24.81 7.12 8.24
N LYS A 140 25.90 6.76 8.92
CA LYS A 140 26.05 6.92 10.37
C LYS A 140 27.23 7.85 10.64
N ASP A 141 26.99 8.82 11.51
CA ASP A 141 28.03 9.72 12.01
C ASP A 141 28.79 9.08 13.20
N ASP A 142 29.93 9.63 13.61
CA ASP A 142 30.71 9.19 14.78
C ASP A 142 29.87 9.13 16.07
N LYS A 143 28.86 10.01 16.18
CA LYS A 143 27.90 10.01 17.29
C LYS A 143 26.78 8.97 17.15
N LYS A 144 26.90 8.01 16.22
CA LYS A 144 25.89 6.99 15.87
C LYS A 144 24.53 7.58 15.43
N ARG A 145 24.52 8.84 15.01
CA ARG A 145 23.34 9.50 14.43
C ARG A 145 23.09 8.93 13.04
N VAL A 146 21.84 8.62 12.73
CA VAL A 146 21.46 7.92 11.50
C VAL A 146 20.83 8.88 10.51
N LYS A 147 21.36 8.93 9.29
CA LYS A 147 20.81 9.72 8.18
C LYS A 147 20.56 8.84 6.96
N VAL A 148 19.37 8.94 6.38
CA VAL A 148 19.07 8.32 5.09
C VAL A 148 19.29 9.35 3.99
N VAL A 149 20.09 9.02 2.98
CA VAL A 149 20.36 9.85 1.82
C VAL A 149 20.04 9.09 0.54
N GLN A 150 19.43 9.75 -0.43
CA GLN A 150 19.24 9.14 -1.74
C GLN A 150 20.59 9.10 -2.45
N LYS A 151 21.01 7.91 -2.89
CA LYS A 151 22.16 7.79 -3.78
C LYS A 151 21.71 8.38 -5.11
N LYS A 152 22.22 9.56 -5.49
CA LYS A 152 22.06 10.05 -6.86
C LYS A 152 22.78 9.04 -7.74
N GLY A 153 22.01 8.32 -8.54
CA GLY A 153 22.53 7.56 -9.67
C GLY A 153 23.07 8.51 -10.73
#